data_AF-A0A151TNZ2-F1
#
_entry.id   AF-A0A151TNZ2-F1
#
_cell.length_a   1.000
_cell.length_b   1.000
_cell.length_c   1.000
_cell.angle_alpha   90.00
_cell.angle_beta   90.00
_cell.angle_gamma   90.00
#
_symmetry.space_group_name_H-M   'P 1'
#
loop_
_entity.id
_entity.type
_entity.pdbx_description
1 polymer ?
#
loop_
_entity_poly.entity_id
_entity_poly.type
_entity_poly.pdbx_seq_one_letter_code
_entity_poly.pdbx_strand_id
1 'polypeptide(L)'
;MSEDVIELSLDNSAVSGFNSESFEHSSSERWLKTSKIAPFIPLDIQSELIEPAHQKQIEYGHSPVQTPEADEKHQALQSSPAMPNTGKTYTVRRRKEKLSSILLPLSAASYYNGVSPEMEIVESCESIGKLNAYLKARKDDVNAGVPGKFLHAVMGSDGADVGTVASIIMYSFYLTVTSESDQFCTVPIININRANLSSNVELKWLLDSCHIDQSSLIFADEIDLSYYDLFGSLKIVLLTGSRIASKQEQKLKQAVVEIFHCEKGETIYPWVKTVTTGEESSCCTAIADKFASFSPEILASRSFSKLLLAGILLDTANLRDPRCTSKDKYMASLLINGAGRYGCNGLYQLLRYKMHDLSSLQVADILRRDFKKWTGQGIVFYILLKVNFAYIPVTPLDPTA
;
A
#
# COMPACT_ATOMS: atom_id res chain seq x y z
N MET A 1 58.20 44.37 -6.88
CA MET A 1 58.96 43.27 -6.28
C MET A 1 58.87 43.50 -4.80
N SER A 2 58.01 42.72 -4.17
CA SER A 2 57.18 43.16 -3.05
C SER A 2 57.39 42.22 -1.87
N GLU A 3 57.33 42.75 -0.65
CA GLU A 3 56.39 42.32 0.39
C GLU A 3 56.60 43.21 1.62
N ASP A 4 55.85 44.32 1.65
CA ASP A 4 55.80 45.25 2.77
C ASP A 4 54.62 44.92 3.70
N VAL A 5 54.97 44.79 4.98
CA VAL A 5 54.35 45.35 6.21
C VAL A 5 52.99 46.07 6.07
N ILE A 6 52.05 45.85 7.01
CA ILE A 6 51.44 46.87 7.92
C ILE A 6 50.23 46.33 8.71
N GLU A 7 50.23 46.80 9.95
CA GLU A 7 49.38 46.73 11.14
C GLU A 7 47.93 47.30 11.07
N LEU A 8 47.11 46.90 12.06
CA LEU A 8 45.99 47.62 12.75
C LEU A 8 44.66 47.87 11.98
N SER A 9 43.47 47.66 12.54
CA SER A 9 42.88 48.34 13.70
C SER A 9 41.47 47.81 14.06
N LEU A 10 41.07 48.00 15.32
CA LEU A 10 39.71 47.84 15.86
C LEU A 10 38.95 49.19 15.86
N ASP A 11 37.62 49.07 15.94
CA ASP A 11 36.62 49.98 16.54
C ASP A 11 35.75 50.95 15.70
N ASN A 12 34.43 50.81 15.97
CA ASN A 12 33.36 51.82 16.08
C ASN A 12 32.87 52.55 14.80
N SER A 13 31.61 52.95 14.60
CA SER A 13 30.32 52.91 15.31
C SER A 13 29.25 53.66 14.46
N ALA A 14 27.99 53.68 14.91
CA ALA A 14 26.81 54.51 14.49
C ALA A 14 25.89 53.90 13.41
N VAL A 15 24.61 53.53 13.65
CA VAL A 15 23.40 54.26 14.17
C VAL A 15 23.11 55.49 13.30
N SER A 16 22.04 55.62 12.51
CA SER A 16 20.59 55.52 12.75
C SER A 16 19.82 55.73 11.42
N GLY A 17 18.53 55.36 11.35
CA GLY A 17 17.63 55.86 10.30
C GLY A 17 16.30 55.10 10.18
N PHE A 18 15.26 55.63 10.84
CA PHE A 18 13.86 55.18 10.82
C PHE A 18 13.21 55.19 9.42
N ASN A 19 12.26 54.27 9.17
CA ASN A 19 10.85 54.63 8.93
C ASN A 19 9.96 53.39 8.83
N SER A 20 9.02 53.28 9.77
CA SER A 20 7.75 52.57 9.58
C SER A 20 6.77 53.52 8.91
N GLU A 21 6.03 53.05 7.90
CA GLU A 21 4.76 53.66 7.54
C GLU A 21 3.73 52.58 7.16
N SER A 22 2.52 52.87 7.62
CA SER A 22 1.29 52.10 7.68
C SER A 22 0.21 52.74 6.79
N PHE A 23 -0.92 52.05 6.63
CA PHE A 23 -2.23 52.48 6.05
C PHE A 23 -2.33 52.47 4.51
N GLU A 24 -3.43 52.11 3.83
CA GLU A 24 -4.87 51.90 4.12
C GLU A 24 -5.45 50.99 2.99
N HIS A 25 -6.25 49.93 3.26
CA HIS A 25 -7.71 49.84 3.39
C HIS A 25 -8.57 49.90 2.09
N SER A 26 -9.57 48.99 2.03
CA SER A 26 -10.82 48.99 1.22
C SER A 26 -10.75 48.29 -0.16
N SER A 27 -11.70 47.47 -0.64
CA SER A 27 -13.04 47.03 -0.21
C SER A 27 -13.46 45.80 -1.06
N SER A 28 -14.12 44.80 -0.46
CA SER A 28 -15.28 44.09 -1.05
C SER A 28 -15.82 43.03 -0.07
N GLU A 29 -16.48 43.51 0.99
CA GLU A 29 -17.52 42.75 1.70
C GLU A 29 -18.84 43.50 1.54
N ARG A 30 -19.69 43.02 0.63
CA ARG A 30 -21.15 43.18 0.56
C ARG A 30 -21.56 42.51 -0.73
N TRP A 31 -22.21 41.37 -0.68
CA TRP A 31 -23.53 41.02 -1.25
C TRP A 31 -23.55 39.48 -1.05
N LEU A 32 -24.42 38.76 -0.33
CA LEU A 32 -25.72 38.98 0.27
C LEU A 32 -25.89 37.97 1.44
N LYS A 33 -26.45 38.44 2.55
CA LYS A 33 -27.16 37.60 3.52
C LYS A 33 -28.50 37.16 2.92
N THR A 34 -29.00 36.04 3.44
CA THR A 34 -30.37 35.50 3.39
C THR A 34 -30.67 34.42 2.34
N SER A 35 -30.56 33.17 2.78
CA SER A 35 -31.53 32.13 2.42
C SER A 35 -31.89 31.36 3.70
N LYS A 36 -33.14 31.54 4.15
CA LYS A 36 -33.74 30.70 5.18
C LYS A 36 -33.79 29.27 4.62
N ILE A 37 -33.06 28.35 5.24
CA ILE A 37 -33.22 26.93 4.98
C ILE A 37 -34.57 26.52 5.58
N ALA A 38 -35.49 26.07 4.72
CA ALA A 38 -36.75 25.47 5.15
C ALA A 38 -36.46 24.18 5.93
N PRO A 39 -37.20 23.86 7.01
CA PRO A 39 -37.04 22.58 7.68
C PRO A 39 -37.47 21.46 6.72
N PHE A 40 -36.62 20.44 6.60
CA PHE A 40 -36.93 19.21 5.88
C PHE A 40 -38.14 18.54 6.54
N ILE A 41 -39.21 18.35 5.77
CA ILE A 41 -40.38 17.56 6.17
C ILE A 41 -39.98 16.08 6.03
N PRO A 42 -40.08 15.24 7.08
CA PRO A 42 -39.93 13.81 6.93
C PRO A 42 -41.07 13.27 6.07
N LEU A 43 -40.75 12.62 4.95
CA LEU A 43 -41.72 11.79 4.23
C LEU A 43 -41.90 10.50 5.04
N ASP A 44 -43.08 10.34 5.62
CA ASP A 44 -43.50 9.15 6.35
C ASP A 44 -43.74 8.02 5.35
N ILE A 45 -42.74 7.14 5.17
CA ILE A 45 -42.93 5.89 4.45
C ILE A 45 -43.24 4.84 5.51
N GLN A 46 -44.53 4.58 5.70
CA GLN A 46 -45.00 3.39 6.42
C GLN A 46 -44.54 2.15 5.65
N SER A 47 -43.50 1.48 6.15
CA SER A 47 -43.20 0.10 5.77
C SER A 47 -43.81 -0.80 6.83
N GLU A 48 -44.85 -1.54 6.45
CA GLU A 48 -45.41 -2.62 7.26
C GLU A 48 -44.32 -3.62 7.66
N LEU A 49 -44.10 -3.73 8.97
CA LEU A 49 -43.32 -4.79 9.59
C LEU A 49 -44.16 -6.06 9.61
N ILE A 50 -43.81 -7.04 8.77
CA ILE A 50 -44.26 -8.43 8.94
C ILE A 50 -43.21 -9.13 9.80
N GLU A 51 -43.55 -9.39 11.07
CA GLU A 51 -42.79 -10.28 11.94
C GLU A 51 -42.95 -11.75 11.51
N PRO A 52 -41.89 -12.58 11.49
CA PRO A 52 -42.05 -14.02 11.49
C PRO A 52 -41.94 -14.59 12.90
N ALA A 53 -43.06 -15.14 13.38
CA ALA A 53 -43.13 -15.97 14.57
C ALA A 53 -42.50 -17.36 14.36
N HIS A 54 -41.79 -17.80 15.40
CA HIS A 54 -41.47 -19.18 15.82
C HIS A 54 -41.42 -20.36 14.82
N GLN A 55 -40.19 -20.88 14.68
CA GLN A 55 -39.79 -22.29 14.82
C GLN A 55 -40.89 -23.38 14.85
N LYS A 56 -40.85 -24.26 13.84
CA LYS A 56 -41.09 -25.70 14.02
C LYS A 56 -40.36 -26.53 12.96
N GLN A 57 -40.13 -27.76 13.36
CA GLN A 57 -39.10 -28.72 12.97
C GLN A 57 -39.70 -29.77 11.99
N ILE A 58 -38.82 -30.61 11.41
CA ILE A 58 -39.05 -31.99 10.91
C ILE A 58 -39.09 -32.20 9.37
N GLU A 59 -37.97 -32.77 8.89
CA GLU A 59 -37.74 -33.98 8.06
C GLU A 59 -38.52 -34.39 6.78
N TYR A 60 -37.69 -34.84 5.83
CA TYR A 60 -37.78 -35.94 4.83
C TYR A 60 -38.90 -36.00 3.77
N GLY A 61 -38.47 -36.20 2.50
CA GLY A 61 -39.20 -37.07 1.56
C GLY A 61 -39.18 -36.72 0.07
N HIS A 62 -38.36 -37.45 -0.68
CA HIS A 62 -38.36 -37.78 -2.12
C HIS A 62 -39.49 -37.29 -3.09
N SER A 63 -39.04 -36.73 -4.24
CA SER A 63 -39.38 -36.94 -5.69
C SER A 63 -40.73 -37.56 -6.11
N PRO A 64 -41.31 -37.28 -7.31
CA PRO A 64 -40.58 -37.21 -8.60
C PRO A 64 -41.11 -36.30 -9.74
N VAL A 65 -40.27 -36.27 -10.77
CA VAL A 65 -40.38 -35.84 -12.19
C VAL A 65 -41.75 -36.03 -12.86
N GLN A 66 -42.17 -35.06 -13.68
CA GLN A 66 -42.84 -35.25 -14.98
C GLN A 66 -42.91 -33.93 -15.80
N THR A 67 -42.32 -33.93 -16.99
CA THR A 67 -42.68 -33.15 -18.20
C THR A 67 -43.47 -34.10 -19.15
N PRO A 68 -44.06 -33.71 -20.31
CA PRO A 68 -43.85 -32.50 -21.15
C PRO A 68 -45.12 -31.94 -21.90
N GLU A 69 -44.87 -31.02 -22.86
CA GLU A 69 -45.68 -30.60 -24.05
C GLU A 69 -46.87 -29.62 -23.86
N ALA A 70 -47.15 -28.62 -24.70
CA ALA A 70 -46.54 -28.05 -25.93
C ALA A 70 -47.12 -26.64 -26.23
N ASP A 71 -46.33 -25.85 -26.97
CA ASP A 71 -46.65 -24.79 -27.96
C ASP A 71 -47.70 -23.69 -27.72
N GLU A 72 -47.26 -22.42 -27.75
CA GLU A 72 -47.51 -21.54 -28.92
C GLU A 72 -46.66 -20.24 -28.93
N LYS A 73 -46.35 -19.80 -30.14
CA LYS A 73 -45.40 -18.75 -30.57
C LYS A 73 -45.96 -17.34 -30.43
N HIS A 74 -45.11 -16.35 -30.12
CA HIS A 74 -45.17 -15.01 -30.75
C HIS A 74 -43.78 -14.37 -30.90
N GLN A 75 -43.68 -13.49 -31.89
CA GLN A 75 -42.50 -13.17 -32.69
C GLN A 75 -41.43 -12.27 -32.06
N ALA A 76 -40.22 -12.50 -32.58
CA ALA A 76 -39.01 -11.71 -32.60
C ALA A 76 -39.17 -10.18 -32.61
N LEU A 77 -38.39 -9.53 -31.75
CA LEU A 77 -37.80 -8.20 -31.98
C LEU A 77 -36.31 -8.29 -31.61
N GLN A 78 -35.50 -7.69 -32.49
CA GLN A 78 -34.07 -7.90 -32.63
C GLN A 78 -33.21 -7.23 -31.53
N SER A 79 -32.17 -7.97 -31.15
CA SER A 79 -30.81 -7.55 -30.80
C SER A 79 -30.57 -6.20 -30.10
N SER A 80 -30.11 -6.28 -28.85
CA SER A 80 -29.11 -5.34 -28.30
C SER A 80 -27.90 -6.15 -27.83
N PRO A 81 -26.66 -5.67 -28.03
CA PRO A 81 -25.48 -6.42 -27.64
C PRO A 81 -25.45 -6.55 -26.12
N ALA A 82 -25.38 -7.80 -25.66
CA ALA A 82 -25.27 -8.12 -24.24
C ALA A 82 -24.01 -7.43 -23.68
N MET A 83 -24.23 -6.43 -22.83
CA MET A 83 -23.23 -6.00 -21.87
C MET A 83 -22.75 -7.23 -21.11
N PRO A 84 -21.44 -7.48 -20.96
CA PRO A 84 -20.96 -8.55 -20.10
C PRO A 84 -21.39 -8.21 -18.68
N ASN A 85 -22.46 -8.86 -18.23
CA ASN A 85 -22.97 -8.75 -16.89
C ASN A 85 -21.98 -9.49 -15.99
N THR A 86 -20.91 -8.80 -15.58
CA THR A 86 -19.96 -9.32 -14.59
C THR A 86 -20.71 -9.43 -13.27
N GLY A 87 -21.26 -10.61 -13.00
CA GLY A 87 -21.95 -10.89 -11.74
C GLY A 87 -20.97 -10.70 -10.58
N LYS A 88 -21.03 -9.54 -9.93
CA LYS A 88 -20.25 -9.26 -8.73
C LYS A 88 -20.82 -10.11 -7.61
N THR A 89 -20.04 -11.09 -7.17
CA THR A 89 -20.43 -11.91 -6.01
C THR A 89 -19.95 -11.21 -4.75
N TYR A 90 -20.86 -11.02 -3.81
CA TYR A 90 -20.58 -10.38 -2.53
C TYR A 90 -20.68 -11.42 -1.43
N THR A 91 -19.70 -11.45 -0.54
CA THR A 91 -19.73 -12.28 0.66
C THR A 91 -19.74 -11.40 1.89
N VAL A 92 -20.58 -11.74 2.87
CA VAL A 92 -20.67 -11.02 4.14
C VAL A 92 -19.83 -11.79 5.16
N ARG A 93 -18.81 -11.14 5.72
CA ARG A 93 -17.97 -11.73 6.79
C ARG A 93 -18.08 -10.92 8.07
N ARG A 94 -18.09 -11.62 9.21
CA ARG A 94 -18.03 -10.99 10.53
C ARG A 94 -16.60 -10.53 10.83
N ARG A 95 -16.40 -9.25 11.15
CA ARG A 95 -15.13 -8.68 11.59
C ARG A 95 -14.76 -9.26 12.96
N LYS A 96 -13.48 -9.59 13.11
CA LYS A 96 -12.85 -9.88 14.42
C LYS A 96 -12.10 -8.67 15.00
N GLU A 97 -12.16 -7.52 14.33
CA GLU A 97 -11.29 -6.38 14.63
C GLU A 97 -11.93 -5.44 15.66
N LYS A 98 -11.28 -5.32 16.83
CA LYS A 98 -11.63 -4.36 17.87
C LYS A 98 -11.02 -2.99 17.53
N LEU A 99 -11.67 -2.23 16.64
CA LEU A 99 -11.25 -0.88 16.23
C LEU A 99 -11.65 0.21 17.25
N SER A 100 -12.23 -0.16 18.39
CA SER A 100 -12.78 0.79 19.38
C SER A 100 -11.75 1.71 20.02
N SER A 101 -10.44 1.39 19.93
CA SER A 101 -9.34 2.22 20.44
C SER A 101 -8.80 3.22 19.41
N ILE A 102 -9.24 3.15 18.15
CA ILE A 102 -8.71 3.99 17.07
C ILE A 102 -9.62 5.22 16.92
N LEU A 103 -9.09 6.39 17.28
CA LEU A 103 -9.71 7.67 16.95
C LEU A 103 -9.56 7.91 15.44
N LEU A 104 -10.44 7.28 14.65
CA LEU A 104 -10.59 7.61 13.24
C LEU A 104 -11.05 9.07 13.10
N PRO A 105 -10.72 9.76 11.98
CA PRO A 105 -11.21 11.12 11.77
C PRO A 105 -12.74 11.09 11.78
N LEU A 106 -13.37 12.14 12.33
CA LEU A 106 -14.82 12.31 12.29
C LEU A 106 -15.28 12.18 10.82
N SER A 107 -15.91 11.06 10.51
CA SER A 107 -16.52 10.77 9.22
C SER A 107 -18.02 11.00 9.35
N ALA A 108 -18.76 11.19 8.26
CA ALA A 108 -20.22 11.22 8.31
C ALA A 108 -20.80 9.99 9.05
N ALA A 109 -20.10 8.85 9.00
CA ALA A 109 -20.44 7.64 9.74
C ALA A 109 -20.31 7.76 11.27
N SER A 110 -19.48 8.66 11.82
CA SER A 110 -19.37 8.86 13.29
C SER A 110 -20.54 9.64 13.89
N TYR A 111 -21.36 10.29 13.06
CA TYR A 111 -22.60 10.94 13.48
C TYR A 111 -23.79 9.97 13.54
N TYR A 112 -23.64 8.74 13.04
CA TYR A 112 -24.66 7.71 13.17
C TYR A 112 -24.53 7.03 14.54
N ASN A 113 -25.49 7.28 15.43
CA ASN A 113 -25.66 6.60 16.72
C ASN A 113 -26.24 5.17 16.59
N GLY A 114 -25.96 4.48 15.49
CA GLY A 114 -26.40 3.10 15.23
C GLY A 114 -25.32 2.08 15.57
N VAL A 115 -25.72 0.85 15.92
CA VAL A 115 -24.80 -0.29 16.04
C VAL A 115 -24.11 -0.46 14.69
N SER A 116 -22.81 -0.14 14.61
CA SER A 116 -22.05 -0.36 13.38
C SER A 116 -22.02 -1.87 13.11
N PRO A 117 -22.47 -2.35 11.94
CA PRO A 117 -22.40 -3.77 11.66
C PRO A 117 -20.94 -4.22 11.75
N GLU A 118 -20.68 -5.25 12.56
CA GLU A 118 -19.44 -6.03 12.53
C GLU A 118 -19.33 -6.83 11.22
N MET A 119 -19.95 -6.38 10.13
CA MET A 119 -19.98 -7.06 8.86
C MET A 119 -19.20 -6.25 7.83
N GLU A 120 -18.36 -6.94 7.08
CA GLU A 120 -17.72 -6.41 5.89
C GLU A 120 -18.29 -7.14 4.67
N ILE A 121 -18.75 -6.34 3.71
CA ILE A 121 -19.14 -6.83 2.38
C ILE A 121 -17.85 -6.91 1.56
N VAL A 122 -17.42 -8.15 1.32
CA VAL A 122 -16.25 -8.46 0.49
C VAL A 122 -16.75 -8.79 -0.90
N GLU A 123 -16.45 -7.92 -1.86
CA GLU A 123 -16.62 -8.19 -3.29
C GLU A 123 -15.55 -9.20 -3.72
N SER A 124 -15.95 -10.37 -4.21
CA SER A 124 -15.01 -11.31 -4.81
C SER A 124 -14.57 -10.74 -6.16
N CYS A 125 -13.32 -10.30 -6.26
CA CYS A 125 -12.77 -9.78 -7.51
C CYS A 125 -11.93 -10.86 -8.19
N GLU A 126 -12.17 -11.11 -9.48
CA GLU A 126 -11.39 -12.07 -10.28
C GLU A 126 -9.89 -11.73 -10.26
N SER A 127 -9.55 -10.44 -10.23
CA SER A 127 -8.16 -9.95 -10.21
C SER A 127 -7.36 -10.43 -8.99
N ILE A 128 -7.94 -10.45 -7.79
CA ILE A 128 -7.23 -10.94 -6.60
C ILE A 128 -7.08 -12.46 -6.62
N GLY A 129 -8.04 -13.18 -7.20
CA GLY A 129 -7.91 -14.60 -7.50
C GLY A 129 -6.74 -14.89 -8.42
N LYS A 130 -6.61 -14.11 -9.51
CA LYS A 130 -5.48 -14.19 -10.45
C LYS A 130 -4.13 -13.90 -9.77
N LEU A 131 -4.06 -12.87 -8.92
CA LEU A 131 -2.83 -12.55 -8.19
C LEU A 131 -2.42 -13.70 -7.26
N ASN A 132 -3.34 -14.25 -6.46
CA ASN A 132 -3.02 -15.36 -5.57
C ASN A 132 -2.65 -16.64 -6.34
N ALA A 133 -3.32 -16.92 -7.47
CA ALA A 133 -2.94 -18.03 -8.33
C ALA A 133 -1.52 -17.85 -8.90
N TYR A 134 -1.18 -16.63 -9.31
CA TYR A 134 0.17 -16.28 -9.73
C TYR A 134 1.20 -16.48 -8.61
N LEU A 135 0.97 -15.91 -7.42
CA LEU A 135 1.89 -16.04 -6.28
C LEU A 135 2.11 -17.51 -5.92
N LYS A 136 1.04 -18.29 -5.86
CA LYS A 136 1.10 -19.72 -5.57
C LYS A 136 1.91 -20.47 -6.63
N ALA A 137 1.63 -20.22 -7.92
CA ALA A 137 2.37 -20.86 -9.01
C ALA A 137 3.87 -20.54 -8.94
N ARG A 138 4.24 -19.28 -8.66
CA ARG A 138 5.65 -18.89 -8.49
C ARG A 138 6.30 -19.54 -7.27
N LYS A 139 5.57 -19.71 -6.17
CA LYS A 139 6.05 -20.47 -5.00
C LYS A 139 6.32 -21.93 -5.36
N ASP A 140 5.40 -22.56 -6.08
CA ASP A 140 5.54 -23.94 -6.56
C ASP A 140 6.76 -24.07 -7.53
N ASP A 141 6.96 -23.11 -8.44
CA ASP A 141 8.10 -23.08 -9.36
C ASP A 141 9.44 -22.92 -8.64
N VAL A 142 9.52 -22.05 -7.63
CA VAL A 142 10.73 -21.89 -6.80
C VAL A 142 11.04 -23.17 -6.03
N ASN A 143 10.02 -23.82 -5.45
CA ASN A 143 10.19 -25.11 -4.77
C ASN A 143 10.68 -26.21 -5.72
N ALA A 144 10.31 -26.14 -7.01
CA ALA A 144 10.77 -27.06 -8.05
C ALA A 144 12.14 -26.69 -8.64
N GLY A 145 12.77 -25.59 -8.19
CA GLY A 145 14.07 -25.14 -8.69
C GLY A 145 14.03 -24.36 -10.00
N VAL A 146 12.87 -23.82 -10.39
CA VAL A 146 12.66 -23.02 -11.63
C VAL A 146 13.08 -23.79 -12.90
N PRO A 147 12.43 -24.94 -13.19
CA PRO A 147 12.88 -25.81 -14.28
C PRO A 147 12.71 -25.14 -15.66
N GLY A 148 13.79 -25.12 -16.45
CA GLY A 148 13.76 -24.70 -17.85
C GLY A 148 13.51 -23.22 -18.10
N LYS A 149 13.60 -22.37 -17.07
CA LYS A 149 13.39 -20.91 -17.17
C LYS A 149 14.48 -20.14 -16.45
N PHE A 150 14.68 -18.88 -16.84
CA PHE A 150 15.50 -17.94 -16.08
C PHE A 150 14.71 -17.46 -14.86
N LEU A 151 15.33 -17.48 -13.69
CA LEU A 151 14.76 -16.86 -12.50
C LEU A 151 14.82 -15.34 -12.67
N HIS A 152 13.65 -14.72 -12.77
CA HIS A 152 13.50 -13.28 -12.91
C HIS A 152 13.03 -12.69 -11.58
N ALA A 153 13.99 -12.45 -10.69
CA ALA A 153 13.77 -11.99 -9.34
C ALA A 153 13.44 -10.49 -9.30
N VAL A 154 12.27 -10.13 -8.78
CA VAL A 154 11.88 -8.74 -8.53
C VAL A 154 12.04 -8.47 -7.04
N MET A 155 12.87 -7.49 -6.69
CA MET A 155 13.18 -7.19 -5.30
C MET A 155 13.46 -5.70 -5.09
N GLY A 156 13.30 -5.23 -3.86
CA GLY A 156 13.66 -3.87 -3.46
C GLY A 156 15.16 -3.70 -3.24
N SER A 157 15.66 -2.48 -3.50
CA SER A 157 17.03 -2.03 -3.22
C SER A 157 17.42 -2.19 -1.75
N ASP A 158 16.62 -1.62 -0.84
CA ASP A 158 16.79 -1.70 0.61
C ASP A 158 15.42 -1.68 1.29
N GLY A 159 15.33 -2.31 2.46
CA GLY A 159 14.11 -2.34 3.26
C GLY A 159 13.00 -3.29 2.76
N ALA A 160 11.96 -3.39 3.58
CA ALA A 160 10.74 -4.14 3.29
C ALA A 160 9.53 -3.43 3.92
N ASP A 161 9.50 -2.09 3.80
CA ASP A 161 8.33 -1.32 4.18
C ASP A 161 7.13 -1.66 3.28
N VAL A 162 5.96 -1.17 3.70
CA VAL A 162 4.70 -1.41 2.99
C VAL A 162 4.75 -0.99 1.52
N GLY A 163 5.32 0.20 1.22
CA GLY A 163 5.39 0.72 -0.15
C GLY A 163 6.29 -0.13 -1.05
N THR A 164 7.40 -0.59 -0.50
CA THR A 164 8.37 -1.46 -1.17
C THR A 164 7.77 -2.84 -1.44
N VAL A 165 7.16 -3.48 -0.44
CA VAL A 165 6.55 -4.81 -0.61
C VAL A 165 5.35 -4.76 -1.55
N ALA A 166 4.50 -3.74 -1.44
CA ALA A 166 3.41 -3.49 -2.38
C ALA A 166 3.95 -3.37 -3.81
N SER A 167 5.03 -2.60 -3.99
CA SER A 167 5.68 -2.40 -5.29
C SER A 167 6.24 -3.70 -5.86
N ILE A 168 6.92 -4.51 -5.04
CA ILE A 168 7.46 -5.82 -5.46
C ILE A 168 6.33 -6.73 -5.96
N ILE A 169 5.28 -6.91 -5.17
CA ILE A 169 4.15 -7.78 -5.53
C ILE A 169 3.48 -7.29 -6.82
N MET A 170 3.14 -5.99 -6.87
CA MET A 170 2.38 -5.42 -7.96
C MET A 170 3.19 -5.31 -9.26
N TYR A 171 4.48 -4.98 -9.19
CA TYR A 171 5.33 -4.92 -10.37
C TYR A 171 5.67 -6.30 -10.92
N SER A 172 5.89 -7.30 -10.06
CA SER A 172 6.08 -8.68 -10.51
C SER A 172 4.84 -9.22 -11.22
N PHE A 173 3.66 -8.90 -10.69
CA PHE A 173 2.40 -9.24 -11.33
C PHE A 173 2.25 -8.50 -12.67
N TYR A 174 2.54 -7.19 -12.71
CA TYR A 174 2.55 -6.40 -13.94
C TYR A 174 3.42 -7.05 -15.01
N LEU A 175 4.70 -7.32 -14.71
CA LEU A 175 5.63 -7.95 -15.63
C LEU A 175 5.11 -9.31 -16.13
N THR A 176 4.43 -10.08 -15.27
CA THR A 176 3.87 -11.39 -15.66
C THR A 176 2.68 -11.25 -16.60
N VAL A 177 1.78 -10.30 -16.37
CA VAL A 177 0.61 -10.12 -17.23
C VAL A 177 0.91 -9.35 -18.52
N THR A 178 2.03 -8.63 -18.59
CA THR A 178 2.47 -7.90 -19.78
C THR A 178 3.51 -8.64 -20.61
N SER A 179 4.19 -9.65 -20.04
CA SER A 179 5.23 -10.36 -20.77
C SER A 179 4.64 -11.45 -21.66
N GLU A 180 5.07 -11.47 -22.91
CA GLU A 180 4.80 -12.55 -23.86
C GLU A 180 5.87 -13.67 -23.81
N SER A 181 6.92 -13.48 -22.99
CA SER A 181 8.06 -14.40 -22.94
C SER A 181 7.86 -15.49 -21.89
N ASP A 182 7.78 -16.73 -22.36
CA ASP A 182 7.78 -17.90 -21.48
C ASP A 182 9.15 -18.24 -20.88
N GLN A 183 10.21 -17.51 -21.24
CA GLN A 183 11.57 -17.79 -20.80
C GLN A 183 11.82 -17.40 -19.33
N PHE A 184 11.02 -16.47 -18.79
CA PHE A 184 11.21 -15.95 -17.43
C PHE A 184 10.22 -16.57 -16.45
N CYS A 185 10.73 -16.92 -15.28
CA CYS A 185 9.94 -17.13 -14.08
C CYS A 185 10.04 -15.87 -13.21
N THR A 186 9.10 -14.92 -13.40
CA THR A 186 9.08 -13.66 -12.64
C THR A 186 8.57 -13.88 -11.22
N VAL A 187 9.43 -13.69 -10.24
CA VAL A 187 9.19 -14.02 -8.83
C VAL A 187 9.32 -12.77 -7.95
N PRO A 188 8.29 -12.41 -7.15
CA PRO A 188 8.40 -11.36 -6.15
C PRO A 188 9.19 -11.86 -4.93
N ILE A 189 10.29 -11.21 -4.59
CA ILE A 189 11.13 -11.58 -3.45
C ILE A 189 11.13 -10.46 -2.43
N ILE A 190 10.60 -10.76 -1.25
CA ILE A 190 10.55 -9.84 -0.12
C ILE A 190 11.88 -9.93 0.63
N ASN A 191 12.63 -8.82 0.70
CA ASN A 191 14.00 -8.77 1.23
C ASN A 191 14.10 -8.76 2.77
N ILE A 192 13.32 -9.62 3.44
CA ILE A 192 13.42 -9.94 4.87
C ILE A 192 13.24 -11.45 5.05
N ASN A 193 13.58 -11.97 6.23
CA ASN A 193 13.27 -13.36 6.56
C ASN A 193 11.77 -13.54 6.80
N ARG A 194 11.21 -14.70 6.43
CA ARG A 194 9.78 -15.00 6.67
C ARG A 194 9.37 -14.80 8.13
N ALA A 195 10.24 -15.21 9.07
CA ALA A 195 10.00 -15.04 10.50
C ALA A 195 9.82 -13.57 10.93
N ASN A 196 10.34 -12.60 10.15
CA ASN A 196 10.21 -11.18 10.44
C ASN A 196 8.88 -10.59 9.93
N LEU A 197 8.10 -11.31 9.13
CA LEU A 197 6.78 -10.82 8.67
C LEU A 197 5.83 -10.59 9.85
N SER A 198 5.87 -11.44 10.88
CA SER A 198 5.03 -11.26 12.08
C SER A 198 5.32 -9.97 12.83
N SER A 199 6.54 -9.44 12.70
CA SER A 199 6.97 -8.20 13.34
C SER A 199 6.51 -6.94 12.58
N ASN A 200 6.09 -7.09 11.32
CA ASN A 200 5.55 -6.02 10.48
C ASN A 200 4.02 -6.09 10.50
N VAL A 201 3.41 -5.71 11.64
CA VAL A 201 1.98 -5.85 11.92
C VAL A 201 1.12 -5.10 10.90
N GLU A 202 1.56 -3.92 10.46
CA GLU A 202 0.91 -3.11 9.44
C GLU A 202 0.93 -3.76 8.06
N LEU A 203 2.06 -4.34 7.66
CA LEU A 203 2.20 -5.04 6.39
C LEU A 203 1.33 -6.30 6.39
N LYS A 204 1.41 -7.09 7.45
CA LYS A 204 0.61 -8.30 7.62
C LYS A 204 -0.89 -7.98 7.54
N TRP A 205 -1.33 -6.97 8.30
CA TRP A 205 -2.70 -6.51 8.27
C TRP A 205 -3.12 -6.05 6.87
N LEU A 206 -2.28 -5.30 6.17
CA LEU A 206 -2.59 -4.83 4.83
C LEU A 206 -2.76 -6.01 3.86
N LEU A 207 -1.83 -6.97 3.85
CA LEU A 207 -1.90 -8.17 3.01
C LEU A 207 -3.20 -8.96 3.28
N ASP A 208 -3.55 -9.17 4.56
CA ASP A 208 -4.80 -9.83 4.96
C ASP A 208 -6.04 -9.05 4.48
N SER A 209 -6.02 -7.72 4.66
CA SER A 209 -7.11 -6.83 4.25
C SER A 209 -7.28 -6.73 2.72
N CYS A 210 -6.23 -7.07 1.97
CA CYS A 210 -6.23 -7.18 0.50
C CYS A 210 -6.53 -8.60 0.03
N HIS A 211 -6.68 -9.57 0.93
CA HIS A 211 -6.86 -11.00 0.64
C HIS A 211 -5.70 -11.61 -0.13
N ILE A 212 -4.47 -11.18 0.15
CA ILE A 212 -3.26 -11.75 -0.42
C ILE A 212 -2.82 -12.93 0.45
N ASP A 213 -2.59 -14.09 -0.17
CA ASP A 213 -2.13 -15.27 0.52
C ASP A 213 -0.64 -15.13 0.92
N GLN A 214 -0.41 -14.89 2.21
CA GLN A 214 0.92 -14.73 2.79
C GLN A 214 1.79 -16.00 2.71
N SER A 215 1.16 -17.18 2.62
CA SER A 215 1.89 -18.45 2.51
C SER A 215 2.54 -18.63 1.14
N SER A 216 1.97 -18.00 0.11
CA SER A 216 2.46 -18.00 -1.27
C SER A 216 3.52 -16.93 -1.55
N LEU A 217 3.76 -15.98 -0.63
CA LEU A 217 4.85 -15.00 -0.77
C LEU A 217 6.22 -15.70 -0.64
N ILE A 218 7.26 -15.11 -1.23
CA ILE A 218 8.64 -15.65 -1.16
C ILE A 218 9.54 -14.64 -0.47
N PHE A 219 10.26 -15.12 0.53
CA PHE A 219 11.15 -14.33 1.37
C PHE A 219 12.63 -14.63 1.06
N ALA A 220 13.52 -13.72 1.45
CA ALA A 220 14.95 -13.83 1.15
C ALA A 220 15.62 -15.08 1.74
N ASP A 221 15.09 -15.63 2.83
CA ASP A 221 15.58 -16.86 3.46
C ASP A 221 15.07 -18.15 2.81
N GLU A 222 14.15 -18.05 1.85
CA GLU A 222 13.52 -19.20 1.19
C GLU A 222 14.09 -19.48 -0.21
N ILE A 223 14.98 -18.63 -0.71
CA ILE A 223 15.56 -18.74 -2.05
C ILE A 223 17.02 -18.30 -2.05
N ASP A 224 17.93 -19.18 -2.51
CA ASP A 224 19.33 -18.81 -2.68
C ASP A 224 19.57 -18.24 -4.09
N LEU A 225 19.53 -16.91 -4.20
CA LEU A 225 19.84 -16.23 -5.46
C LEU A 225 21.26 -16.48 -5.94
N SER A 226 22.21 -16.76 -5.05
CA SER A 226 23.61 -17.00 -5.42
C SER A 226 23.75 -18.28 -6.24
N TYR A 227 22.92 -19.29 -5.96
CA TYR A 227 22.85 -20.51 -6.75
C TYR A 227 22.49 -20.19 -8.21
N TYR A 228 21.41 -19.45 -8.43
CA TYR A 228 20.95 -19.12 -9.79
C TYR A 228 21.93 -18.22 -10.54
N ASP A 229 22.59 -17.30 -9.83
CA ASP A 229 23.65 -16.44 -10.39
C ASP A 229 24.87 -17.26 -10.83
N LEU A 230 25.32 -18.21 -9.99
CA LEU A 230 26.43 -19.10 -10.30
C LEU A 230 26.21 -19.91 -11.59
N PHE A 231 24.96 -20.33 -11.85
CA PHE A 231 24.59 -21.05 -13.07
C PHE A 231 24.17 -20.11 -14.24
N GLY A 232 24.31 -18.80 -14.08
CA GLY A 232 23.99 -17.80 -15.12
C GLY A 232 22.51 -17.69 -15.46
N SER A 233 21.64 -18.23 -14.60
CA SER A 233 20.19 -18.31 -14.79
C SER A 233 19.40 -17.21 -14.08
N LEU A 234 20.08 -16.34 -13.33
CA LEU A 234 19.48 -15.24 -12.59
C LEU A 234 19.36 -13.96 -13.44
N LYS A 235 18.21 -13.29 -13.31
CA LYS A 235 17.94 -11.94 -13.80
C LYS A 235 17.24 -11.17 -12.68
N ILE A 236 17.74 -9.99 -12.33
CA ILE A 236 17.19 -9.17 -11.24
C ILE A 236 16.56 -7.89 -11.78
N VAL A 237 15.33 -7.62 -11.34
CA VAL A 237 14.66 -6.33 -11.42
C VAL A 237 14.75 -5.68 -10.05
N LEU A 238 15.42 -4.54 -9.98
CA LEU A 238 15.59 -3.80 -8.75
C LEU A 238 14.58 -2.65 -8.66
N LEU A 239 13.80 -2.62 -7.59
CA LEU A 239 12.84 -1.55 -7.31
C LEU A 239 13.38 -0.57 -6.26
N THR A 240 12.83 0.65 -6.25
CA THR A 240 13.00 1.63 -5.16
C THR A 240 14.46 1.95 -4.83
N GLY A 241 15.30 2.11 -5.87
CA GLY A 241 16.71 2.48 -5.76
C GLY A 241 17.57 1.92 -6.89
N SER A 242 18.85 2.31 -6.95
CA SER A 242 19.78 1.95 -8.03
C SER A 242 20.78 0.85 -7.71
N ARG A 243 20.87 0.39 -6.45
CA ARG A 243 21.88 -0.57 -6.00
C ARG A 243 21.30 -1.65 -5.10
N ILE A 244 21.86 -2.85 -5.21
CA ILE A 244 21.50 -3.93 -4.27
C ILE A 244 22.03 -3.56 -2.88
N ALA A 245 21.30 -3.94 -1.83
CA ALA A 245 21.77 -3.84 -0.46
C ALA A 245 23.23 -4.35 -0.32
N SER A 246 24.07 -3.53 0.32
CA SER A 246 25.53 -3.70 0.38
C SER A 246 26.03 -5.10 0.74
N LYS A 247 25.29 -5.87 1.54
CA LYS A 247 25.63 -7.25 1.92
C LYS A 247 25.64 -8.24 0.74
N GLN A 248 24.80 -8.02 -0.27
CA GLN A 248 24.60 -8.92 -1.40
C GLN A 248 25.16 -8.35 -2.72
N GLU A 249 25.43 -7.04 -2.76
CA GLU A 249 25.86 -6.34 -3.98
C GLU A 249 27.06 -7.01 -4.67
N GLN A 250 28.08 -7.41 -3.93
CA GLN A 250 29.27 -8.01 -4.53
C GLN A 250 28.97 -9.32 -5.29
N LYS A 251 27.96 -10.07 -4.84
CA LYS A 251 27.58 -11.35 -5.43
C LYS A 251 26.60 -11.16 -6.59
N LEU A 252 25.57 -10.34 -6.40
CA LEU A 252 24.39 -10.35 -7.28
C LEU A 252 24.34 -9.21 -8.31
N LYS A 253 25.22 -8.19 -8.22
CA LYS A 253 25.11 -6.99 -9.07
C LYS A 253 25.12 -7.29 -10.58
N GLN A 254 25.84 -8.31 -11.02
CA GLN A 254 25.94 -8.66 -12.45
C GLN A 254 24.65 -9.23 -13.02
N ALA A 255 23.76 -9.76 -12.16
CA ALA A 255 22.47 -10.29 -12.58
C ALA A 255 21.40 -9.20 -12.75
N VAL A 256 21.65 -7.95 -12.33
CA VAL A 256 20.68 -6.85 -12.49
C VAL A 256 20.52 -6.52 -13.98
N VAL A 257 19.28 -6.64 -14.46
CA VAL A 257 18.90 -6.36 -15.85
C VAL A 257 17.98 -5.16 -15.98
N GLU A 258 17.26 -4.82 -14.91
CA GLU A 258 16.33 -3.70 -14.88
C GLU A 258 16.40 -2.98 -13.53
N ILE A 259 16.36 -1.65 -13.57
CA ILE A 259 16.16 -0.79 -12.41
C ILE A 259 14.89 0.01 -12.63
N PHE A 260 13.95 -0.06 -11.69
CA PHE A 260 12.68 0.60 -11.77
C PHE A 260 12.46 1.53 -10.58
N HIS A 261 12.07 2.77 -10.89
CA HIS A 261 11.80 3.83 -9.93
C HIS A 261 13.01 4.15 -9.03
N CYS A 262 14.14 4.50 -9.65
CA CYS A 262 15.29 5.10 -8.95
C CYS A 262 15.27 6.63 -9.07
N GLU A 263 15.91 7.33 -8.14
CA GLU A 263 15.99 8.79 -8.18
C GLU A 263 16.95 9.25 -9.29
N LYS A 264 16.72 10.46 -9.79
CA LYS A 264 17.56 11.08 -10.81
C LYS A 264 18.94 11.40 -10.25
N GLY A 265 19.99 10.95 -10.95
CA GLY A 265 21.38 11.20 -10.55
C GLY A 265 21.97 10.11 -9.65
N GLU A 266 21.20 9.08 -9.29
CA GLU A 266 21.74 7.89 -8.65
C GLU A 266 22.75 7.16 -9.56
N THR A 267 23.79 6.61 -8.94
CA THR A 267 24.81 5.85 -9.68
C THR A 267 24.32 4.43 -9.97
N ILE A 268 23.80 4.23 -11.17
CA ILE A 268 23.36 2.94 -11.70
C ILE A 268 24.52 2.04 -12.13
N TYR A 269 24.25 0.74 -12.27
CA TYR A 269 25.20 -0.20 -12.86
C TYR A 269 25.34 0.04 -14.37
N PRO A 270 26.57 0.18 -14.92
CA PRO A 270 26.78 0.55 -16.32
C PRO A 270 26.21 -0.44 -17.36
N TRP A 271 25.99 -1.70 -16.98
CA TRP A 271 25.47 -2.74 -17.86
C TRP A 271 23.93 -2.81 -17.92
N VAL A 272 23.23 -2.14 -17.00
CA VAL A 272 21.77 -2.16 -16.95
C VAL A 272 21.21 -1.25 -18.04
N LYS A 273 20.53 -1.84 -19.02
CA LYS A 273 19.96 -1.11 -20.16
C LYS A 273 18.58 -0.54 -19.88
N THR A 274 17.78 -1.23 -19.08
CA THR A 274 16.41 -0.82 -18.76
C THR A 274 16.41 -0.11 -17.42
N VAL A 275 16.32 1.22 -17.47
CA VAL A 275 16.26 2.05 -16.26
C VAL A 275 15.04 2.96 -16.37
N THR A 276 14.13 2.86 -15.40
CA THR A 276 13.03 3.81 -15.25
C THR A 276 13.32 4.70 -14.05
N THR A 277 13.62 5.97 -14.31
CA THR A 277 13.73 6.98 -13.26
C THR A 277 12.34 7.51 -12.91
N GLY A 278 12.05 7.63 -11.62
CA GLY A 278 10.81 8.22 -11.13
C GLY A 278 11.06 9.60 -10.55
N GLU A 279 10.17 10.55 -10.82
CA GLU A 279 10.08 11.81 -10.05
C GLU A 279 9.04 11.68 -8.93
N GLU A 280 8.19 10.65 -8.99
CA GLU A 280 7.16 10.38 -7.99
C GLU A 280 7.80 10.00 -6.64
N SER A 281 7.13 10.36 -5.55
CA SER A 281 7.65 10.08 -4.22
C SER A 281 7.47 8.62 -3.78
N SER A 282 6.61 7.87 -4.49
CA SER A 282 6.35 6.46 -4.22
C SER A 282 6.43 5.62 -5.49
N CYS A 283 7.10 4.47 -5.41
CA CYS A 283 7.13 3.49 -6.50
C CYS A 283 5.72 2.94 -6.80
N CYS A 284 4.85 2.89 -5.79
CA CYS A 284 3.45 2.51 -5.98
C CYS A 284 2.72 3.46 -6.94
N THR A 285 3.08 4.76 -6.96
CA THR A 285 2.52 5.73 -7.91
C THR A 285 2.90 5.38 -9.34
N ALA A 286 4.18 5.08 -9.59
CA ALA A 286 4.67 4.73 -10.92
C ALA A 286 4.07 3.39 -11.42
N ILE A 287 3.86 2.43 -10.51
CA ILE A 287 3.22 1.15 -10.84
C ILE A 287 1.72 1.33 -11.11
N ALA A 288 1.03 2.15 -10.32
CA ALA A 288 -0.37 2.49 -10.56
C ALA A 288 -0.56 3.15 -11.93
N ASP A 289 0.34 4.06 -12.31
CA ASP A 289 0.35 4.71 -13.63
C ASP A 289 0.50 3.71 -14.78
N LYS A 290 1.39 2.72 -14.62
CA LYS A 290 1.56 1.63 -15.59
C LYS A 290 0.30 0.79 -15.73
N PHE A 291 -0.36 0.43 -14.63
CA PHE A 291 -1.63 -0.30 -14.70
C PHE A 291 -2.76 0.54 -15.28
N ALA A 292 -2.85 1.82 -14.95
CA ALA A 292 -3.84 2.72 -15.52
C ALA A 292 -3.73 2.80 -17.05
N SER A 293 -2.49 2.76 -17.56
CA SER A 293 -2.21 2.77 -19.01
C SER A 293 -2.42 1.40 -19.67
N PHE A 294 -2.05 0.31 -19.00
CA PHE A 294 -2.09 -1.05 -19.58
C PHE A 294 -3.47 -1.72 -19.43
N SER A 295 -4.03 -1.71 -18.23
CA SER A 295 -5.30 -2.37 -17.90
C SER A 295 -5.94 -1.67 -16.69
N PRO A 296 -6.69 -0.57 -16.92
CA PRO A 296 -7.31 0.20 -15.84
C PRO A 296 -8.33 -0.60 -15.03
N GLU A 297 -8.91 -1.65 -15.63
CA GLU A 297 -9.82 -2.59 -14.95
C GLU A 297 -9.16 -3.29 -13.75
N ILE A 298 -7.85 -3.52 -13.80
CA ILE A 298 -7.09 -4.08 -12.67
C ILE A 298 -7.17 -3.15 -11.44
N LEU A 299 -7.18 -1.84 -11.64
CA LEU A 299 -7.30 -0.83 -10.56
C LEU A 299 -8.76 -0.63 -10.09
N ALA A 300 -9.75 -1.20 -10.79
CA ALA A 300 -11.11 -1.29 -10.24
C ALA A 300 -11.17 -2.25 -9.04
N SER A 301 -10.19 -3.17 -8.93
CA SER A 301 -10.04 -4.05 -7.77
C SER A 301 -9.72 -3.27 -6.51
N ARG A 302 -10.64 -3.33 -5.54
CA ARG A 302 -10.44 -2.70 -4.22
C ARG A 302 -9.15 -3.20 -3.55
N SER A 303 -8.78 -4.47 -3.69
CA SER A 303 -7.57 -5.02 -3.08
C SER A 303 -6.30 -4.41 -3.68
N PHE A 304 -6.24 -4.30 -5.01
CA PHE A 304 -5.05 -3.77 -5.69
C PHE A 304 -4.90 -2.28 -5.40
N SER A 305 -6.01 -1.55 -5.48
CA SER A 305 -6.02 -0.13 -5.17
C SER A 305 -5.71 0.13 -3.70
N LYS A 306 -6.18 -0.70 -2.77
CA LYS A 306 -5.82 -0.58 -1.36
C LYS A 306 -4.32 -0.79 -1.14
N LEU A 307 -3.75 -1.82 -1.77
CA LEU A 307 -2.32 -2.14 -1.65
C LEU A 307 -1.44 -0.99 -2.17
N LEU A 308 -1.71 -0.51 -3.39
CA LEU A 308 -0.96 0.59 -3.99
C LEU A 308 -1.19 1.92 -3.25
N LEU A 309 -2.44 2.23 -2.90
CA LEU A 309 -2.77 3.45 -2.16
C LEU A 309 -2.10 3.46 -0.78
N ALA A 310 -2.03 2.33 -0.08
CA ALA A 310 -1.36 2.24 1.21
C ALA A 310 0.13 2.63 1.11
N GLY A 311 0.83 2.15 0.08
CA GLY A 311 2.21 2.54 -0.20
C GLY A 311 2.33 4.06 -0.44
N ILE A 312 1.53 4.59 -1.36
CA ILE A 312 1.53 6.03 -1.68
C ILE A 312 1.27 6.87 -0.42
N LEU A 313 0.27 6.53 0.38
CA LEU A 313 -0.07 7.30 1.59
C LEU A 313 1.02 7.24 2.66
N LEU A 314 1.71 6.12 2.82
CA LEU A 314 2.81 6.02 3.79
C LEU A 314 4.04 6.79 3.33
N ASP A 315 4.42 6.67 2.06
CA ASP A 315 5.60 7.33 1.49
C ASP A 315 5.43 8.86 1.42
N THR A 316 4.21 9.33 1.15
CA THR A 316 3.89 10.76 1.03
C THR A 316 3.45 11.42 2.34
N ALA A 317 3.50 10.70 3.47
CA ALA A 317 2.93 11.14 4.74
C ALA A 317 1.47 11.65 4.61
N ASN A 318 0.64 10.88 3.90
CA ASN A 318 -0.74 11.18 3.55
C ASN A 318 -0.87 12.40 2.63
N LEU A 319 -0.09 12.43 1.55
CA LEU A 319 -0.05 13.47 0.53
C LEU A 319 0.37 14.86 1.07
N ARG A 320 1.09 14.88 2.20
CA ARG A 320 1.55 16.11 2.89
C ARG A 320 3.05 16.31 2.84
N ASP A 321 3.84 15.30 2.49
CA ASP A 321 5.28 15.44 2.31
C ASP A 321 5.56 16.48 1.20
N PRO A 322 6.49 17.44 1.39
CA PRO A 322 6.83 18.43 0.37
C PRO A 322 7.30 17.84 -0.96
N ARG A 323 7.84 16.61 -0.95
CA ARG A 323 8.26 15.85 -2.14
C ARG A 323 7.09 15.18 -2.86
N CYS A 324 5.90 15.17 -2.26
CA CYS A 324 4.70 14.59 -2.87
C CYS A 324 4.36 15.32 -4.17
N THR A 325 4.44 14.60 -5.29
CA THR A 325 4.19 15.16 -6.61
C THR A 325 2.69 15.31 -6.90
N SER A 326 2.37 16.01 -7.98
CA SER A 326 1.00 16.04 -8.53
C SER A 326 0.54 14.65 -8.99
N LYS A 327 1.46 13.82 -9.49
CA LYS A 327 1.18 12.46 -9.94
C LYS A 327 0.83 11.53 -8.78
N ASP A 328 1.52 11.67 -7.64
CA ASP A 328 1.17 10.96 -6.40
C ASP A 328 -0.27 11.28 -5.97
N LYS A 329 -0.65 12.57 -5.99
CA LYS A 329 -2.01 13.02 -5.64
C LYS A 329 -3.07 12.52 -6.62
N TYR A 330 -2.75 12.54 -7.91
CA TYR A 330 -3.64 12.05 -8.96
C TYR A 330 -3.88 10.55 -8.82
N MET A 331 -2.81 9.75 -8.69
CA MET A 331 -2.94 8.30 -8.52
C MET A 331 -3.63 7.94 -7.20
N ALA A 332 -3.34 8.64 -6.11
CA ALA A 332 -4.06 8.43 -4.85
C ALA A 332 -5.57 8.68 -4.99
N SER A 333 -5.95 9.67 -5.80
CA SER A 333 -7.36 9.96 -6.11
C SER A 333 -8.00 8.87 -6.96
N LEU A 334 -7.27 8.34 -7.94
CA LEU A 334 -7.73 7.22 -8.78
C LEU A 334 -7.96 5.94 -7.95
N LEU A 335 -7.09 5.68 -6.97
CA LEU A 335 -7.09 4.47 -6.15
C LEU A 335 -7.98 4.58 -4.90
N ILE A 336 -8.78 5.65 -4.76
CA ILE A 336 -9.58 5.93 -3.56
C ILE A 336 -10.57 4.81 -3.20
N ASN A 337 -11.02 4.02 -4.19
CA ASN A 337 -11.88 2.85 -3.96
C ASN A 337 -11.24 1.82 -2.99
N GLY A 338 -9.90 1.77 -2.96
CA GLY A 338 -9.08 0.93 -2.10
C GLY A 338 -9.20 1.28 -0.63
N ALA A 339 -9.32 2.58 -0.32
CA ALA A 339 -9.56 3.04 1.05
C ALA A 339 -10.97 2.69 1.56
N GLY A 340 -11.91 2.36 0.66
CA GLY A 340 -13.29 2.07 1.01
C GLY A 340 -13.89 3.16 1.89
N ARG A 341 -14.53 2.77 3.00
CA ARG A 341 -15.17 3.70 3.94
C ARG A 341 -14.19 4.56 4.75
N TYR A 342 -12.91 4.21 4.77
CA TYR A 342 -11.92 4.93 5.59
C TYR A 342 -11.50 6.26 4.96
N GLY A 343 -11.58 6.36 3.62
CA GLY A 343 -10.91 7.43 2.87
C GLY A 343 -9.39 7.42 3.08
N CYS A 344 -8.66 8.30 2.40
CA CYS A 344 -7.19 8.36 2.52
C CYS A 344 -6.75 8.59 3.97
N ASN A 345 -7.35 9.57 4.65
CA ASN A 345 -7.00 9.91 6.03
C ASN A 345 -7.21 8.74 7.00
N GLY A 346 -8.36 8.05 6.91
CA GLY A 346 -8.65 6.93 7.79
C GLY A 346 -7.77 5.72 7.51
N LEU A 347 -7.50 5.41 6.22
CA LEU A 347 -6.60 4.33 5.84
C LEU A 347 -5.17 4.60 6.32
N TYR A 348 -4.67 5.82 6.10
CA TYR A 348 -3.35 6.23 6.58
C TYR A 348 -3.24 6.15 8.11
N GLN A 349 -4.22 6.67 8.84
CA GLN A 349 -4.22 6.60 10.31
C GLN A 349 -4.28 5.16 10.81
N LEU A 350 -5.05 4.30 10.16
CA LEU A 350 -5.14 2.88 10.51
C LEU A 350 -3.80 2.17 10.29
N LEU A 351 -3.14 2.40 9.15
CA LEU A 351 -1.81 1.86 8.86
C LEU A 351 -0.78 2.36 9.88
N ARG A 352 -0.79 3.67 10.19
CA ARG A 352 0.08 4.27 11.20
C ARG A 352 -0.18 3.68 12.58
N TYR A 353 -1.43 3.48 12.97
CA TYR A 353 -1.79 2.83 14.23
C TYR A 353 -1.22 1.41 14.29
N LYS A 354 -1.42 0.60 13.24
CA LYS A 354 -0.88 -0.77 13.18
C LYS A 354 0.65 -0.81 13.23
N MET A 355 1.30 0.16 12.59
CA MET A 355 2.75 0.31 12.64
C MET A 355 3.25 0.70 14.03
N HIS A 356 2.44 1.38 14.84
CA HIS A 356 2.77 1.74 16.22
C HIS A 356 2.21 0.76 17.27
N ASP A 357 1.47 -0.26 16.84
CA ASP A 357 0.94 -1.30 17.71
C ASP A 357 2.05 -2.31 18.06
N LEU A 358 2.75 -2.03 19.15
CA LEU A 358 3.83 -2.87 19.68
C LEU A 358 3.33 -3.89 20.71
N SER A 359 2.01 -3.96 20.95
CA SER A 359 1.43 -4.72 22.06
C SER A 359 1.73 -6.22 22.01
N SER A 360 2.04 -6.75 20.83
CA SER A 360 2.35 -8.16 20.58
C SER A 360 3.83 -8.45 20.29
N LEU A 361 4.71 -7.44 20.27
CA LEU A 361 6.10 -7.58 19.82
C LEU A 361 7.09 -7.65 20.99
N GLN A 362 8.10 -8.52 20.85
CA GLN A 362 9.25 -8.54 21.76
C GLN A 362 10.24 -7.40 21.42
N VAL A 363 11.06 -7.00 22.39
CA VAL A 363 12.07 -5.92 22.19
C VAL A 363 12.98 -6.21 20.99
N ALA A 364 13.40 -7.46 20.80
CA ALA A 364 14.23 -7.85 19.67
C ALA A 364 13.53 -7.62 18.31
N ASP A 365 12.20 -7.76 18.25
CA ASP A 365 11.42 -7.57 17.04
C ASP A 365 11.21 -6.09 16.72
N ILE A 366 11.02 -5.25 17.75
CA ILE A 366 10.99 -3.79 17.63
C ILE A 366 12.31 -3.29 17.06
N LEU A 367 13.43 -3.76 17.63
CA LEU A 367 14.76 -3.39 17.16
C LEU A 367 14.94 -3.80 15.69
N ARG A 368 14.62 -5.03 15.30
CA ARG A 368 14.76 -5.49 13.90
C ARG A 368 13.95 -4.67 12.90
N ARG A 369 12.78 -4.16 13.29
CA ARG A 369 11.88 -3.42 12.40
C ARG A 369 12.40 -2.02 12.08
N ASP A 370 12.80 -1.26 13.08
CA ASP A 370 13.20 0.16 12.92
C ASP A 370 14.73 0.35 12.84
N PHE A 371 15.47 -0.74 12.60
CA PHE A 371 16.93 -0.73 12.49
C PHE A 371 17.38 -0.19 11.14
N LYS A 372 17.90 1.04 11.12
CA LYS A 372 18.68 1.53 9.98
C LYS A 372 20.14 1.65 10.39
N LYS A 373 21.00 0.85 9.74
CA LYS A 373 22.45 0.94 9.91
C LYS A 373 22.98 2.01 8.97
N TRP A 374 23.62 3.03 9.54
CA TRP A 374 24.30 4.07 8.77
C TRP A 374 25.81 3.97 8.98
N THR A 375 26.58 4.02 7.90
CA THR A 375 28.04 4.01 7.96
C THR A 375 28.58 5.29 7.34
N GLY A 376 29.14 6.18 8.17
CA GLY A 376 29.77 7.41 7.73
C GLY A 376 31.16 7.55 8.36
N GLN A 377 32.18 7.85 7.54
CA GLN A 377 33.56 8.17 7.97
C GLN A 377 34.14 7.24 9.06
N GLY A 378 33.99 5.92 8.90
CA GLY A 378 34.54 4.93 9.84
C GLY A 378 33.74 4.72 11.13
N ILE A 379 32.61 5.42 11.32
CA ILE A 379 31.70 5.25 12.45
C ILE A 379 30.40 4.61 11.96
N VAL A 380 29.96 3.57 12.69
CA VAL A 380 28.67 2.91 12.48
C VAL A 380 27.66 3.52 13.45
N PHE A 381 26.64 4.20 12.93
CA PHE A 381 25.52 4.67 13.73
C PHE A 381 24.35 3.68 13.63
N TYR A 382 23.72 3.42 14.78
CA TYR A 382 22.45 2.70 14.87
C TYR A 382 21.39 3.69 15.31
N ILE A 383 20.40 3.96 14.44
CA ILE A 383 19.29 4.85 14.76
C ILE A 383 18.01 4.02 14.78
N LEU A 384 17.30 4.06 15.91
CA LEU A 384 15.90 3.65 16.00
C LEU A 384 15.06 4.84 15.55
N LEU A 385 14.56 4.80 14.32
CA LEU A 385 13.92 5.97 13.70
C LEU A 385 12.54 6.31 14.28
N LYS A 386 11.89 5.40 15.02
CA LYS A 386 10.54 5.59 15.56
C LYS A 386 10.30 4.85 16.88
N VAL A 387 10.91 5.30 17.97
CA VAL A 387 10.37 5.01 19.31
C VAL A 387 9.96 6.32 19.95
N ASN A 388 8.68 6.70 19.79
CA ASN A 388 8.07 7.58 20.78
C ASN A 388 7.89 6.72 22.03
N PHE A 389 8.77 6.90 23.02
CA PHE A 389 8.47 6.45 24.37
C PHE A 389 7.24 7.23 24.82
N ALA A 390 6.05 6.66 24.67
CA ALA A 390 4.97 7.00 25.56
C ALA A 390 5.48 6.65 26.96
N TYR A 391 5.59 7.67 27.81
CA TYR A 391 5.98 7.54 29.21
C TYR A 391 5.32 6.30 29.81
N ILE A 392 6.12 5.29 30.16
CA ILE A 392 5.68 4.23 31.05
C ILE A 392 5.70 4.88 32.43
N PRO A 393 4.54 5.14 33.07
CA PRO A 393 4.55 5.63 34.44
C PRO A 393 5.17 4.54 35.31
N VAL A 394 6.40 4.78 35.75
CA VAL A 394 7.01 3.99 36.81
C VAL A 394 6.23 4.34 38.07
N THR A 395 5.35 3.45 38.50
CA THR A 395 4.77 3.54 39.85
C THR A 395 5.93 3.47 40.84
N PRO A 396 6.08 4.45 41.75
CA PRO A 396 7.10 4.38 42.78
C PRO A 396 6.88 3.10 43.58
N LEU A 397 7.93 2.29 43.70
CA LEU A 397 7.97 1.24 44.71
C LEU A 397 7.89 1.94 46.07
N ASP A 398 6.84 1.61 46.81
CA ASP A 398 6.61 2.04 48.17
C ASP A 398 7.80 1.59 49.04
N PRO A 399 8.55 2.48 49.71
CA PRO A 399 9.77 2.10 50.43
C PRO A 399 9.50 1.44 51.79
N THR A 400 8.31 0.89 52.03
CA THR A 400 8.01 0.12 53.24
C THR A 400 7.16 -1.11 52.93
N ALA A 401 7.82 -2.21 52.59
CA ALA A 401 7.30 -3.57 52.73
C ALA A 401 8.46 -4.55 52.99
#